data_AF-A0A3M1TM05-F1
#
_entry.id   AF-A0A3M1TM05-F1
#
_cell.length_a   1.000
_cell.length_b   1.000
_cell.length_c   1.000
_cell.angle_alpha   90.00
_cell.angle_beta   90.00
_cell.angle_gamma   90.00
#
_symmetry.space_group_name_H-M   'P 1'
#
loop_
_entity.id
_entity.type
_entity.pdbx_description
1 polymer ?
#
loop_
_entity_poly.entity_id
_entity_poly.type
_entity_poly.pdbx_seq_one_letter_code
_entity_poly.pdbx_strand_id
1 'polypeptide(L)'
;MRWTALLAGGFALLLLSACPEDPGFVGGCVNDAQCVEQNGPGFICSKDFNPPLCLCTTDSACAEGEFCNAAGTCQPRVGCFTNDDCPEDLFCDRNNDQCIEKNRCTSDLHCPIGTLCNLVTFRCEPGCRVNGDCPLRQVCRCPEDDPECEVGRCKSDLCDDQSFCGLKELCELDPEIGDTVCVEDTRGPYCRQCERTPGQGLSGACDAPANYCLVDTSIPGGRGSFCGVDCSEGQPCPNGFGCHYVVILTQALCSRDEECPATGAACETDDDCPGGRCDAQSGRCAGRCIGSEGGAGGTGFCSCVQDLDCPQDTCDVTDRVCGLTRKPCQVDGNQCRGQLSCVNINGVGGCVIGRNCAPDEGITCAEVRAAQ
;
A
#
# COMPACT_ATOMS: atom_id res chain seq x y z
N MET A 1 91.04 54.93 8.67
CA MET A 1 91.11 54.93 10.15
C MET A 1 91.00 53.48 10.62
N ARG A 2 91.90 53.09 11.53
CA ARG A 2 92.02 51.76 12.15
C ARG A 2 90.89 51.50 13.17
N TRP A 3 90.66 50.21 13.48
CA TRP A 3 90.52 49.56 14.81
C TRP A 3 89.58 48.33 14.68
N THR A 4 90.07 47.09 14.55
CA THR A 4 90.37 46.08 15.60
C THR A 4 89.24 45.72 16.58
N ALA A 5 88.72 44.50 16.36
CA ALA A 5 88.44 43.40 17.30
C ALA A 5 87.56 43.61 18.56
N LEU A 6 86.57 42.71 18.72
CA LEU A 6 86.50 41.81 19.90
C LEU A 6 85.57 40.62 19.63
N LEU A 7 86.16 39.43 19.76
CA LEU A 7 85.50 38.12 19.89
C LEU A 7 84.79 38.05 21.25
N ALA A 8 83.55 37.56 21.25
CA ALA A 8 82.94 36.95 22.43
C ALA A 8 82.15 35.72 21.98
N GLY A 9 82.66 34.53 22.36
CA GLY A 9 82.00 33.26 22.13
C GLY A 9 80.70 33.17 22.94
N GLY A 10 79.60 32.88 22.26
CA GLY A 10 78.34 32.47 22.85
C GLY A 10 78.12 31.00 22.59
N PHE A 11 78.18 30.22 23.67
CA PHE A 11 77.93 28.78 23.71
C PHE A 11 76.55 28.45 23.12
N ALA A 12 76.51 27.45 22.25
CA ALA A 12 75.30 26.86 21.71
C ALA A 12 74.44 26.24 22.83
N LEU A 13 73.18 26.66 22.92
CA LEU A 13 72.13 25.93 23.63
C LEU A 13 71.14 25.44 22.57
N LEU A 14 71.42 24.25 22.04
CA LEU A 14 70.45 23.43 21.31
C LEU A 14 69.44 22.91 22.34
N LEU A 15 68.30 23.62 22.44
CA LEU A 15 67.13 23.12 23.15
C LEU A 15 66.57 21.94 22.34
N LEU A 16 66.92 20.73 22.77
CA LEU A 16 66.21 19.52 22.40
C LEU A 16 64.78 19.63 22.95
N SER A 17 63.82 19.94 22.09
CA SER A 17 62.41 19.70 22.36
C SER A 17 62.21 18.19 22.48
N ALA A 18 62.15 17.69 23.71
CA ALA A 18 61.71 16.33 23.99
C ALA A 18 60.24 16.22 23.53
N CYS A 19 59.96 15.26 22.65
CA CYS A 19 58.59 14.81 22.42
C CYS A 19 58.01 14.40 23.80
N PRO A 20 56.76 14.79 24.14
CA PRO A 20 56.11 14.21 25.30
C PRO A 20 56.15 12.69 25.15
N GLU A 21 56.66 12.00 26.16
CA GLU A 21 56.62 10.54 26.22
C GLU A 21 55.16 10.12 26.06
N ASP A 22 54.87 9.52 24.92
CA ASP A 22 53.64 8.74 24.72
C ASP A 22 53.61 7.74 25.89
N PRO A 23 52.59 7.75 26.77
CA PRO A 23 52.53 6.81 27.87
C PRO A 23 52.61 5.42 27.26
N GLY A 24 53.78 4.81 27.45
CA GLY A 24 54.18 3.64 26.69
C GLY A 24 53.12 2.56 26.75
N PHE A 25 53.07 1.78 25.68
CA PHE A 25 52.42 0.49 25.64
C PHE A 25 53.08 -0.42 26.70
N VAL A 26 52.72 -0.23 27.97
CA VAL A 26 53.27 -0.97 29.12
C VAL A 26 52.56 -2.30 29.20
N GLY A 27 53.08 -3.28 28.46
CA GLY A 27 52.72 -4.69 28.61
C GLY A 27 51.36 -5.06 28.05
N GLY A 28 51.24 -6.31 27.63
CA GLY A 28 49.97 -6.87 27.18
C GLY A 28 48.93 -6.94 28.29
N CYS A 29 47.68 -7.20 27.90
CA CYS A 29 46.60 -7.39 28.85
C CYS A 29 46.80 -8.66 29.70
N VAL A 30 46.31 -8.65 30.95
CA VAL A 30 46.36 -9.81 31.86
C VAL A 30 45.04 -10.57 31.82
N ASN A 31 43.92 -9.86 31.72
CA ASN A 31 42.56 -10.40 31.68
C ASN A 31 41.59 -9.41 31.01
N ASP A 32 40.37 -9.86 30.74
CA ASP A 32 39.35 -9.06 30.07
C ASP A 32 38.95 -7.82 30.87
N ALA A 33 38.96 -7.90 32.21
CA ALA A 33 38.60 -6.76 33.07
C ALA A 33 39.56 -5.59 32.87
N GLN A 34 40.86 -5.86 32.68
CA GLN A 34 41.85 -4.83 32.33
C GLN A 34 41.53 -4.20 30.97
N CYS A 35 41.14 -4.99 29.96
CA CYS A 35 40.79 -4.46 28.65
C CYS A 35 39.54 -3.57 28.67
N VAL A 36 38.53 -3.96 29.44
CA VAL A 36 37.31 -3.17 29.63
C VAL A 36 37.60 -1.87 30.39
N GLU A 37 38.47 -1.91 31.39
CA GLU A 37 38.90 -0.71 32.14
C GLU A 37 39.68 0.26 31.25
N GLN A 38 40.53 -0.25 30.36
CA GLN A 38 41.38 0.57 29.49
C GLN A 38 40.66 1.14 28.26
N ASN A 39 39.78 0.35 27.63
CA ASN A 39 39.21 0.68 26.31
C ASN A 39 37.67 0.77 26.31
N GLY A 40 37.00 0.37 27.38
CA GLY A 40 35.54 0.34 27.47
C GLY A 40 34.92 -1.05 27.21
N PRO A 41 33.58 -1.17 27.33
CA PRO A 41 32.88 -2.43 27.14
C PRO A 41 33.03 -2.96 25.70
N GLY A 42 33.14 -4.29 25.58
CA GLY A 42 33.26 -4.97 24.27
C GLY A 42 34.69 -5.34 23.86
N PHE A 43 35.70 -5.04 24.68
CA PHE A 43 37.07 -5.54 24.52
C PHE A 43 37.35 -6.78 25.39
N ILE A 44 38.13 -7.72 24.85
CA ILE A 44 38.61 -8.94 25.53
C ILE A 44 40.13 -9.05 25.44
N CYS A 45 40.74 -9.78 26.37
CA CYS A 45 42.18 -10.04 26.37
C CYS A 45 42.50 -11.33 25.60
N SER A 46 43.06 -11.21 24.39
CA SER A 46 43.55 -12.36 23.63
C SER A 46 44.99 -12.70 24.03
N LYS A 47 45.18 -13.97 24.43
CA LYS A 47 46.49 -14.58 24.73
C LYS A 47 47.16 -15.19 23.49
N ASP A 48 46.54 -15.06 22.33
CA ASP A 48 47.08 -15.57 21.06
C ASP A 48 48.30 -14.74 20.59
N PHE A 49 48.47 -13.55 21.16
CA PHE A 49 49.59 -12.65 20.93
C PHE A 49 50.57 -12.66 22.11
N ASN A 50 51.86 -12.41 21.84
CA ASN A 50 52.88 -12.25 22.87
C ASN A 50 53.64 -10.92 22.68
N PRO A 51 53.36 -9.89 23.49
CA PRO A 51 52.47 -9.91 24.67
C PRO A 51 50.97 -9.96 24.31
N PRO A 52 50.08 -10.40 25.23
CA PRO A 52 48.63 -10.45 24.99
C PRO A 52 48.03 -9.10 24.60
N LEU A 53 46.99 -9.07 23.76
CA LEU A 53 46.40 -7.83 23.24
C LEU A 53 44.91 -7.72 23.59
N CYS A 54 44.45 -6.49 23.87
CA CYS A 54 43.03 -6.20 23.97
C CYS A 54 42.43 -6.13 22.56
N LEU A 55 41.44 -6.99 22.29
CA LEU A 55 40.74 -7.06 21.02
C LEU A 55 39.28 -6.66 21.19
N CYS A 56 38.73 -5.87 20.28
CA CYS A 56 37.29 -5.62 20.22
C CYS A 56 36.56 -6.90 19.78
N THR A 57 35.28 -7.02 20.15
CA THR A 57 34.41 -8.14 19.74
C THR A 57 33.16 -7.69 18.97
N THR A 58 32.83 -6.40 19.05
CA THR A 58 31.68 -5.79 18.39
C THR A 58 32.00 -4.35 17.98
N ASP A 59 31.31 -3.82 16.98
CA ASP A 59 31.48 -2.44 16.52
C ASP A 59 31.20 -1.40 17.63
N SER A 60 30.29 -1.73 18.55
CA SER A 60 29.96 -0.89 19.70
C SER A 60 31.11 -0.69 20.69
N ALA A 61 32.18 -1.49 20.59
CA ALA A 61 33.39 -1.32 21.40
C ALA A 61 34.28 -0.19 20.85
N CYS A 62 34.14 0.15 19.57
CA CYS A 62 35.01 1.12 18.90
C CYS A 62 34.46 2.55 19.00
N ALA A 63 35.30 3.54 18.69
CA ALA A 63 34.87 4.94 18.68
C ALA A 63 33.84 5.21 17.56
N GLU A 64 33.16 6.34 17.62
CA GLU A 64 32.27 6.80 16.56
C GLU A 64 33.04 6.90 15.23
N GLY A 65 32.52 6.29 14.16
CA GLY A 65 33.20 6.19 12.86
C GLY A 65 34.19 5.03 12.73
N GLU A 66 34.28 4.13 13.72
CA GLU A 66 35.09 2.91 13.65
C GLU A 66 34.22 1.64 13.65
N PHE A 67 34.83 0.50 13.32
CA PHE A 67 34.21 -0.81 13.40
C PHE A 67 35.22 -1.84 13.89
N CYS A 68 34.73 -2.93 14.49
CA CYS A 68 35.60 -4.00 14.93
C CYS A 68 35.87 -4.95 13.77
N ASN A 69 37.09 -4.93 13.23
CA ASN A 69 37.43 -5.80 12.12
C ASN A 69 37.65 -7.25 12.55
N ALA A 70 37.79 -8.16 11.59
CA ALA A 70 37.97 -9.59 11.85
C ALA A 70 39.26 -9.93 12.62
N ALA A 71 40.24 -9.01 12.69
CA ALA A 71 41.45 -9.18 13.48
C ALA A 71 41.25 -8.76 14.96
N GLY A 72 40.07 -8.26 15.32
CA GLY A 72 39.78 -7.77 16.67
C GLY A 72 40.34 -6.38 16.95
N THR A 73 40.61 -5.58 15.91
CA THR A 73 41.10 -4.21 16.05
C THR A 73 40.04 -3.22 15.59
N CYS A 74 39.87 -2.12 16.32
CA CYS A 74 39.05 -1.01 15.86
C CYS A 74 39.72 -0.35 14.65
N GLN A 75 39.01 -0.35 13.54
CA GLN A 75 39.47 0.21 12.28
C GLN A 75 38.55 1.37 11.90
N PRO A 76 39.10 2.52 11.45
CA PRO A 76 38.29 3.58 10.85
C PRO A 76 37.42 3.02 9.72
N ARG A 77 36.13 3.36 9.73
CA ARG A 77 35.26 3.13 8.58
C ARG A 77 35.74 4.07 7.47
N VAL A 78 36.34 3.49 6.44
CA VAL A 78 36.68 4.23 5.22
C VAL A 78 35.47 4.09 4.29
N GLY A 79 34.83 5.20 3.93
CA GLY A 79 33.67 5.18 3.07
C GLY A 79 32.35 5.42 3.81
N CYS A 80 31.30 4.70 3.41
CA CYS A 80 29.96 4.83 3.98
C CYS A 80 29.21 3.50 3.93
N PHE A 81 28.26 3.30 4.85
CA PHE A 81 27.27 2.21 4.83
C PHE A 81 25.84 2.72 4.73
N THR A 82 25.61 3.94 5.17
CA THR A 82 24.33 4.63 5.18
C THR A 82 24.56 6.06 4.73
N ASN A 83 23.48 6.75 4.35
CA ASN A 83 23.59 8.17 4.01
C ASN A 83 24.01 9.03 5.21
N ASP A 84 23.84 8.53 6.44
CA ASP A 84 24.25 9.22 7.67
C ASP A 84 25.77 9.25 7.86
N ASP A 85 26.51 8.35 7.20
CA ASP A 85 27.98 8.35 7.21
C ASP A 85 28.59 9.44 6.30
N CYS A 86 27.75 10.11 5.50
CA CYS A 86 28.18 11.09 4.51
C CYS A 86 27.88 12.53 4.95
N PRO A 87 28.77 13.49 4.63
CA PRO A 87 28.49 14.92 4.79
C PRO A 87 27.17 15.35 4.14
N GLU A 88 26.56 16.43 4.66
CA GLU A 88 25.40 17.07 4.03
C GLU A 88 25.72 17.34 2.53
N ASP A 89 24.82 16.89 1.65
CA ASP A 89 24.91 16.92 0.17
C ASP A 89 25.65 15.81 -0.56
N LEU A 90 26.15 14.81 0.18
CA LEU A 90 26.57 13.53 -0.38
C LEU A 90 25.56 12.43 -0.02
N PHE A 91 25.59 11.32 -0.75
CA PHE A 91 24.89 10.09 -0.37
C PHE A 91 25.83 8.90 -0.50
N CYS A 92 25.47 7.80 0.16
CA CYS A 92 26.29 6.61 0.18
C CYS A 92 26.05 5.71 -1.02
N ASP A 93 27.08 5.56 -1.87
CA ASP A 93 27.12 4.51 -2.88
C ASP A 93 27.54 3.18 -2.24
N ARG A 94 26.55 2.33 -1.96
CA ARG A 94 26.73 0.99 -1.37
C ARG A 94 27.46 -0.01 -2.26
N ASN A 95 27.61 0.26 -3.56
CA ASN A 95 28.34 -0.65 -4.44
C ASN A 95 29.86 -0.44 -4.35
N ASN A 96 30.27 0.77 -3.98
CA ASN A 96 31.68 1.18 -3.91
C ASN A 96 32.11 1.63 -2.52
N ASP A 97 31.20 1.63 -1.54
CA ASP A 97 31.35 2.16 -0.19
C ASP A 97 31.92 3.59 -0.20
N GLN A 98 31.37 4.47 -1.03
CA GLN A 98 31.86 5.86 -1.20
C GLN A 98 30.75 6.89 -1.11
N CYS A 99 31.02 8.00 -0.41
CA CYS A 99 30.16 9.18 -0.45
C CYS A 99 30.33 9.91 -1.79
N ILE A 100 29.24 10.01 -2.55
CA ILE A 100 29.22 10.71 -3.84
C ILE A 100 28.18 11.83 -3.84
N GLU A 101 28.38 12.84 -4.69
CA GLU A 101 27.47 13.98 -4.80
C GLU A 101 26.06 13.53 -5.22
N LYS A 102 25.00 14.15 -4.68
CA LYS A 102 23.59 13.83 -5.03
C LYS A 102 23.24 13.84 -6.52
N ASN A 103 24.00 14.57 -7.34
CA ASN A 103 23.81 14.63 -8.80
C ASN A 103 24.71 13.66 -9.58
N ARG A 104 25.50 12.85 -8.88
CA ARG A 104 26.28 11.75 -9.44
C ARG A 104 25.60 10.43 -9.10
N CYS A 105 25.89 9.42 -9.89
CA CYS A 105 25.27 8.12 -9.71
C CYS A 105 26.19 7.02 -10.25
N THR A 106 25.93 5.81 -9.78
CA THR A 106 26.51 4.55 -10.28
C THR A 106 25.42 3.50 -10.51
N SER A 107 24.18 3.82 -10.14
CA SER A 107 22.97 3.04 -10.38
C SER A 107 21.76 3.98 -10.44
N ASP A 108 20.66 3.53 -11.03
CA ASP A 108 19.42 4.32 -11.16
C ASP A 108 18.79 4.64 -9.79
N LEU A 109 19.01 3.79 -8.77
CA LEU A 109 18.53 4.00 -7.39
C LEU A 109 19.13 5.25 -6.72
N HIS A 110 20.22 5.77 -7.26
CA HIS A 110 20.86 6.98 -6.78
C HIS A 110 20.23 8.25 -7.36
N CYS A 111 19.37 8.10 -8.36
CA CYS A 111 18.77 9.21 -9.07
C CYS A 111 17.37 9.55 -8.55
N PRO A 112 16.99 10.84 -8.57
CA PRO A 112 15.61 11.23 -8.30
C PRO A 112 14.63 10.57 -9.28
N ILE A 113 13.38 10.38 -8.83
CA ILE A 113 12.27 9.93 -9.69
C ILE A 113 12.19 10.80 -10.95
N GLY A 114 12.02 10.15 -12.11
CA GLY A 114 12.00 10.74 -13.45
C GLY A 114 13.37 10.87 -14.11
N THR A 115 14.42 10.37 -13.46
CA THR A 115 15.79 10.39 -13.97
C THR A 115 16.48 9.04 -13.78
N LEU A 116 17.39 8.70 -14.69
CA LEU A 116 18.20 7.49 -14.65
C LEU A 116 19.69 7.84 -14.58
N CYS A 117 20.47 6.87 -14.12
CA CYS A 117 21.90 7.02 -14.11
C CYS A 117 22.50 6.77 -15.49
N ASN A 118 23.07 7.82 -16.09
CA ASN A 118 23.90 7.67 -17.25
C ASN A 118 25.28 7.15 -16.83
N LEU A 119 25.56 5.87 -17.07
CA LEU A 119 26.82 5.21 -16.68
C LEU A 119 28.06 5.71 -17.45
N VAL A 120 27.88 6.53 -18.50
CA VAL A 120 28.99 7.18 -19.23
C VAL A 120 29.37 8.49 -18.55
N THR A 121 28.38 9.30 -18.18
CA THR A 121 28.61 10.61 -17.56
C THR A 121 28.65 10.55 -16.02
N PHE A 122 28.20 9.43 -15.43
CA PHE A 122 27.95 9.25 -14.00
C PHE A 122 27.06 10.34 -13.43
N ARG A 123 26.03 10.77 -14.19
CA ARG A 123 25.06 11.79 -13.81
C ARG A 123 23.63 11.29 -14.02
N CYS A 124 22.73 11.80 -13.20
CA CYS A 124 21.31 11.56 -13.36
C CYS A 124 20.76 12.42 -14.52
N GLU A 125 20.17 11.76 -15.50
CA GLU A 125 19.61 12.39 -16.70
C GLU A 125 18.13 12.00 -16.85
N PRO A 126 17.27 12.86 -17.43
CA PRO A 126 15.85 12.55 -17.58
C PRO A 126 15.62 11.25 -18.34
N GLY A 127 14.79 10.37 -17.79
CA GLY A 127 14.48 9.08 -18.40
C GLY A 127 13.78 8.12 -17.44
N CYS A 128 13.35 6.98 -17.97
CA CYS A 128 12.77 5.88 -17.21
C CYS A 128 13.01 4.56 -17.94
N ARG A 129 13.04 3.45 -17.20
CA ARG A 129 13.05 2.08 -17.75
C ARG A 129 11.73 1.38 -17.50
N VAL A 130 11.09 1.70 -16.38
CA VAL A 130 9.78 1.17 -15.97
C VAL A 130 8.93 2.30 -15.38
N ASN A 131 7.61 2.06 -15.23
CA ASN A 131 6.70 3.05 -14.66
C ASN A 131 7.09 3.48 -13.23
N GLY A 132 7.72 2.58 -12.46
CA GLY A 132 8.20 2.89 -11.12
C GLY A 132 9.32 3.93 -11.07
N ASP A 133 9.97 4.21 -12.19
CA ASP A 133 10.97 5.28 -12.29
C ASP A 133 10.32 6.65 -12.50
N CYS A 134 9.01 6.71 -12.75
CA CYS A 134 8.28 7.94 -13.05
C CYS A 134 7.53 8.49 -11.83
N PRO A 135 7.26 9.81 -11.80
CA PRO A 135 6.38 10.39 -10.80
C PRO A 135 5.02 9.66 -10.75
N LEU A 136 4.35 9.71 -9.60
CA LEU A 136 3.03 9.12 -9.45
C LEU A 136 2.11 9.59 -10.60
N ARG A 137 1.32 8.64 -11.15
CA ARG A 137 0.42 8.86 -12.29
C ARG A 137 1.11 9.20 -13.61
N GLN A 138 2.37 8.81 -13.77
CA GLN A 138 3.06 8.88 -15.06
C GLN A 138 3.53 7.50 -15.47
N VAL A 139 3.44 7.21 -16.77
CA VAL A 139 3.95 5.96 -17.35
C VAL A 139 5.26 6.19 -18.07
N CYS A 140 6.08 5.14 -18.10
CA CYS A 140 7.28 5.13 -18.90
C CYS A 140 6.94 4.72 -20.34
N ARG A 141 7.25 5.58 -21.30
CA ARG A 141 7.01 5.31 -22.72
C ARG A 141 8.23 5.61 -23.55
N CYS A 142 8.44 4.75 -24.54
CA CYS A 142 9.41 5.01 -25.58
C CYS A 142 8.92 6.08 -26.56
N PRO A 143 9.83 6.81 -27.22
CA PRO A 143 9.48 7.66 -28.35
C PRO A 143 8.81 6.84 -29.47
N GLU A 144 7.87 7.44 -30.20
CA GLU A 144 7.17 6.77 -31.31
C GLU A 144 8.12 6.28 -32.41
N ASP A 145 9.24 6.98 -32.61
CA ASP A 145 10.27 6.64 -33.58
C ASP A 145 11.23 5.52 -33.11
N ASP A 146 11.15 5.11 -31.84
CA ASP A 146 11.96 4.04 -31.26
C ASP A 146 11.19 3.25 -30.19
N PRO A 147 10.22 2.40 -30.56
CA PRO A 147 9.34 1.70 -29.61
C PRO A 147 10.05 0.66 -28.72
N GLU A 148 11.29 0.29 -29.07
CA GLU A 148 12.13 -0.67 -28.32
C GLU A 148 13.28 0.03 -27.58
N CYS A 149 13.13 1.33 -27.30
CA CYS A 149 14.14 2.13 -26.63
C CYS A 149 14.57 1.51 -25.27
N GLU A 150 15.86 1.57 -24.96
CA GLU A 150 16.36 1.14 -23.63
C GLU A 150 16.02 2.14 -22.52
N VAL A 151 15.75 3.40 -22.89
CA VAL A 151 15.44 4.51 -21.99
C VAL A 151 14.26 5.30 -22.55
N GLY A 152 13.12 5.17 -21.88
CA GLY A 152 11.91 5.91 -22.16
C GLY A 152 11.88 7.28 -21.49
N ARG A 153 10.72 7.95 -21.60
CA ARG A 153 10.39 9.19 -20.89
C ARG A 153 9.10 9.04 -20.14
N CYS A 154 9.02 9.70 -18.98
CA CYS A 154 7.78 9.77 -18.21
C CYS A 154 6.74 10.65 -18.91
N LYS A 155 5.52 10.15 -19.01
CA LYS A 155 4.38 10.80 -19.66
C LYS A 155 3.21 10.89 -18.68
N SER A 156 2.63 12.08 -18.52
CA SER A 156 1.51 12.35 -17.59
C SER A 156 0.14 12.07 -18.15
N ASP A 157 0.01 12.01 -19.47
CA ASP A 157 -1.31 11.98 -20.14
C ASP A 157 -1.67 10.56 -20.62
N LEU A 158 -0.86 9.58 -20.22
CA LEU A 158 -0.95 8.18 -20.61
C LEU A 158 -1.05 7.30 -19.36
N CYS A 159 -1.60 6.11 -19.51
CA CYS A 159 -1.82 5.17 -18.41
C CYS A 159 -1.57 3.72 -18.86
N ASP A 160 -1.20 2.84 -17.93
CA ASP A 160 -1.16 1.38 -18.20
C ASP A 160 -2.34 0.65 -17.57
N ASP A 161 -2.85 1.19 -16.47
CA ASP A 161 -4.04 0.70 -15.78
C ASP A 161 -4.73 1.88 -15.05
N GLN A 162 -5.83 1.57 -14.38
CA GLN A 162 -6.66 2.56 -13.70
C GLN A 162 -5.90 3.35 -12.63
N SER A 163 -4.91 2.76 -11.97
CA SER A 163 -4.17 3.42 -10.87
C SER A 163 -3.41 4.66 -11.31
N PHE A 164 -3.11 4.78 -12.61
CA PHE A 164 -2.42 5.94 -13.20
C PHE A 164 -3.35 7.14 -13.41
N CYS A 165 -4.66 6.94 -13.44
CA CYS A 165 -5.61 8.02 -13.74
C CYS A 165 -6.06 8.80 -12.50
N GLY A 166 -6.75 9.91 -12.70
CA GLY A 166 -7.49 10.61 -11.66
C GLY A 166 -8.64 9.76 -11.09
N LEU A 167 -9.15 10.14 -9.92
CA LEU A 167 -10.34 9.47 -9.37
C LEU A 167 -11.51 9.61 -10.35
N LYS A 168 -12.27 8.54 -10.56
CA LYS A 168 -13.39 8.45 -11.55
C LYS A 168 -12.97 8.45 -13.03
N GLU A 169 -11.69 8.34 -13.33
CA GLU A 169 -11.21 8.17 -14.71
C GLU A 169 -10.93 6.70 -15.03
N LEU A 170 -11.11 6.36 -16.30
CA LEU A 170 -10.78 5.08 -16.90
C LEU A 170 -9.51 5.21 -17.75
N CYS A 171 -8.65 4.20 -17.72
CA CYS A 171 -7.57 4.01 -18.65
C CYS A 171 -8.08 3.28 -19.89
N GLU A 172 -8.29 4.01 -20.98
CA GLU A 172 -8.86 3.49 -22.22
C GLU A 172 -7.95 3.78 -23.42
N LEU A 173 -7.99 2.89 -24.42
CA LEU A 173 -7.25 3.07 -25.67
C LEU A 173 -7.83 4.25 -26.45
N ASP A 174 -7.02 5.28 -26.70
CA ASP A 174 -7.34 6.34 -27.64
C ASP A 174 -6.86 5.91 -29.03
N PRO A 175 -7.78 5.66 -30.00
CA PRO A 175 -7.40 5.24 -31.34
C PRO A 175 -6.72 6.33 -32.17
N GLU A 176 -6.85 7.61 -31.81
CA GLU A 176 -6.18 8.72 -32.50
C GLU A 176 -4.70 8.79 -32.12
N ILE A 177 -4.38 8.47 -30.86
CA ILE A 177 -3.01 8.45 -30.32
C ILE A 177 -2.37 7.06 -30.50
N GLY A 178 -3.16 6.00 -30.51
CA GLY A 178 -2.68 4.62 -30.56
C GLY A 178 -2.10 4.10 -29.24
N ASP A 179 -2.44 4.75 -28.11
CA ASP A 179 -2.01 4.40 -26.76
C ASP A 179 -3.17 4.62 -25.77
N THR A 180 -3.01 4.21 -24.52
CA THR A 180 -4.00 4.33 -23.47
C THR A 180 -3.89 5.66 -22.73
N VAL A 181 -5.03 6.35 -22.61
CA VAL A 181 -5.17 7.65 -21.95
C VAL A 181 -6.20 7.58 -20.84
N CYS A 182 -6.13 8.54 -19.92
CA CYS A 182 -7.14 8.70 -18.88
C CYS A 182 -8.35 9.47 -19.43
N VAL A 183 -9.52 8.85 -19.39
CA VAL A 183 -10.80 9.43 -19.80
C VAL A 183 -11.78 9.46 -18.64
N GLU A 184 -12.62 10.49 -18.54
CA GLU A 184 -13.66 10.52 -17.52
C GLU A 184 -14.71 9.43 -17.74
N ASP A 185 -15.07 8.72 -16.67
CA ASP A 185 -16.14 7.74 -16.74
C ASP A 185 -17.53 8.39 -16.67
N THR A 186 -18.17 8.50 -17.83
CA THR A 186 -19.48 9.11 -17.99
C THR A 186 -20.66 8.29 -17.47
N ARG A 187 -20.43 7.04 -17.01
CA ARG A 187 -21.49 6.18 -16.42
C ARG A 187 -21.89 6.60 -15.00
N GLY A 188 -21.21 7.60 -14.43
CA GLY A 188 -21.54 8.22 -13.15
C GLY A 188 -23.06 8.42 -12.94
N PRO A 189 -23.50 8.47 -11.67
CA PRO A 189 -22.94 9.47 -10.77
C PRO A 189 -22.21 8.86 -9.56
N TYR A 190 -20.89 8.66 -9.71
CA TYR A 190 -20.03 8.13 -8.64
C TYR A 190 -20.06 8.99 -7.37
N CYS A 191 -20.37 8.37 -6.23
CA CYS A 191 -20.38 8.99 -4.89
C CYS A 191 -21.33 10.19 -4.71
N ARG A 192 -22.29 10.37 -5.64
CA ARG A 192 -23.36 11.35 -5.45
C ARG A 192 -24.24 10.91 -4.30
N GLN A 193 -24.59 11.84 -3.41
CA GLN A 193 -25.52 11.55 -2.33
C GLN A 193 -26.89 11.16 -2.91
N CYS A 194 -27.47 10.09 -2.37
CA CYS A 194 -28.79 9.62 -2.77
C CYS A 194 -29.68 9.51 -1.54
N GLU A 195 -30.88 10.09 -1.57
CA GLU A 195 -31.83 9.97 -0.47
C GLU A 195 -32.70 8.74 -0.64
N ARG A 196 -32.65 7.82 0.33
CA ARG A 196 -33.63 6.71 0.40
C ARG A 196 -34.91 7.25 1.03
N THR A 197 -35.78 7.88 0.25
CA THR A 197 -37.11 8.28 0.75
C THR A 197 -37.98 7.04 0.91
N PRO A 198 -38.54 6.76 2.11
CA PRO A 198 -39.46 5.63 2.29
C PRO A 198 -40.63 5.71 1.30
N GLY A 199 -40.84 4.65 0.52
CA GLY A 199 -41.95 4.56 -0.46
C GLY A 199 -41.62 5.10 -1.85
N GLN A 200 -40.48 5.73 -2.08
CA GLN A 200 -39.93 5.84 -3.43
C GLN A 200 -39.11 4.58 -3.74
N GLY A 201 -39.41 3.94 -4.87
CA GLY A 201 -38.57 2.85 -5.38
C GLY A 201 -37.15 3.32 -5.62
N LEU A 202 -36.22 2.39 -5.85
CA LEU A 202 -34.82 2.66 -6.23
C LEU A 202 -34.66 3.45 -7.56
N SER A 203 -35.77 3.89 -8.15
CA SER A 203 -35.88 4.56 -9.44
C SER A 203 -35.58 6.05 -9.29
N GLY A 204 -34.39 6.48 -9.73
CA GLY A 204 -34.08 7.90 -9.97
C GLY A 204 -33.02 8.54 -9.08
N ALA A 205 -32.59 7.90 -7.99
CA ALA A 205 -31.57 8.50 -7.13
C ALA A 205 -30.16 8.48 -7.76
N CYS A 206 -29.89 7.55 -8.68
CA CYS A 206 -28.57 7.32 -9.29
C CYS A 206 -28.59 7.23 -10.84
N ASP A 207 -29.57 7.90 -11.46
CA ASP A 207 -29.75 8.18 -12.91
C ASP A 207 -29.91 6.98 -13.87
N ALA A 208 -29.17 5.89 -13.71
CA ALA A 208 -29.22 4.74 -14.60
C ALA A 208 -29.86 3.49 -13.96
N PRO A 209 -30.43 2.57 -14.76
CA PRO A 209 -30.81 1.23 -14.31
C PRO A 209 -29.60 0.50 -13.70
N ALA A 210 -29.83 -0.37 -12.72
CA ALA A 210 -28.79 -1.08 -11.95
C ALA A 210 -27.76 -0.20 -11.20
N ASN A 211 -27.88 1.13 -11.22
CA ASN A 211 -27.16 1.98 -10.28
C ASN A 211 -27.88 1.98 -8.93
N TYR A 212 -27.18 1.61 -7.85
CA TYR A 212 -27.77 1.52 -6.51
C TYR A 212 -27.30 2.62 -5.60
N CYS A 213 -28.22 3.03 -4.72
CA CYS A 213 -27.93 3.87 -3.58
C CYS A 213 -27.34 3.01 -2.45
N LEU A 214 -26.02 2.97 -2.35
CA LEU A 214 -25.26 2.19 -1.37
C LEU A 214 -25.19 2.91 -0.02
N VAL A 215 -24.94 2.16 1.05
CA VAL A 215 -24.78 2.70 2.41
C VAL A 215 -23.30 2.95 2.66
N ASP A 216 -22.98 4.14 3.16
CA ASP A 216 -21.63 4.50 3.59
C ASP A 216 -21.40 4.00 5.02
N THR A 217 -20.64 2.92 5.16
CA THR A 217 -20.28 2.33 6.44
C THR A 217 -19.14 3.07 7.15
N SER A 218 -18.43 3.97 6.46
CA SER A 218 -17.39 4.81 7.07
C SER A 218 -17.99 5.87 8.01
N ILE A 219 -19.26 6.23 7.80
CA ILE A 219 -20.00 7.16 8.65
C ILE A 219 -20.70 6.39 9.77
N PRO A 220 -20.38 6.65 11.05
CA PRO A 220 -21.01 5.98 12.18
C PRO A 220 -22.55 6.06 12.11
N GLY A 221 -23.20 4.91 12.25
CA GLY A 221 -24.65 4.77 12.18
C GLY A 221 -25.23 4.68 10.77
N GLY A 222 -24.40 4.50 9.72
CA GLY A 222 -24.85 4.18 8.36
C GLY A 222 -25.75 5.25 7.73
N ARG A 223 -25.58 6.51 8.17
CA ARG A 223 -26.44 7.63 7.76
C ARG A 223 -26.02 8.25 6.43
N GLY A 224 -24.83 7.92 5.94
CA GLY A 224 -24.39 8.28 4.60
C GLY A 224 -24.93 7.29 3.59
N SER A 225 -25.34 7.81 2.44
CA SER A 225 -25.68 6.99 1.28
C SER A 225 -25.15 7.65 0.02
N PHE A 226 -24.71 6.82 -0.92
CA PHE A 226 -24.07 7.28 -2.13
C PHE A 226 -24.41 6.40 -3.32
N CYS A 227 -24.34 6.97 -4.51
CA CYS A 227 -24.56 6.24 -5.75
C CYS A 227 -23.31 5.43 -6.15
N GLY A 228 -23.51 4.12 -6.30
CA GLY A 228 -22.59 3.24 -7.02
C GLY A 228 -23.07 3.03 -8.46
N VAL A 229 -22.14 2.77 -9.37
CA VAL A 229 -22.42 2.61 -10.81
C VAL A 229 -22.33 1.14 -11.21
N ASP A 230 -23.26 0.63 -12.01
CA ASP A 230 -23.31 -0.78 -12.43
C ASP A 230 -22.01 -1.23 -13.13
N CYS A 231 -21.50 -2.37 -12.68
CA CYS A 231 -20.37 -3.09 -13.27
C CYS A 231 -20.67 -4.59 -13.42
N SER A 232 -21.96 -4.96 -13.38
CA SER A 232 -22.39 -6.36 -13.34
C SER A 232 -22.15 -7.13 -14.65
N GLU A 233 -21.89 -6.45 -15.77
CA GLU A 233 -21.54 -7.08 -17.06
C GLU A 233 -20.02 -7.18 -17.27
N GLY A 234 -19.22 -6.91 -16.23
CA GLY A 234 -17.76 -6.99 -16.29
C GLY A 234 -17.09 -5.72 -16.82
N GLN A 235 -17.81 -4.61 -16.88
CA GLN A 235 -17.23 -3.31 -17.18
C GLN A 235 -16.18 -2.94 -16.11
N PRO A 236 -15.05 -2.33 -16.47
CA PRO A 236 -14.06 -1.89 -15.50
C PRO A 236 -14.64 -0.80 -14.59
N CYS A 237 -14.14 -0.70 -13.36
CA CYS A 237 -14.40 0.46 -12.51
C CYS A 237 -13.27 1.49 -12.68
N PRO A 238 -13.58 2.79 -12.57
CA PRO A 238 -12.56 3.83 -12.68
C PRO A 238 -11.62 3.85 -11.47
N ASN A 239 -10.54 4.62 -11.54
CA ASN A 239 -9.56 4.67 -10.46
C ASN A 239 -10.19 5.03 -9.11
N GLY A 240 -9.81 4.28 -8.08
CA GLY A 240 -10.31 4.38 -6.72
C GLY A 240 -11.65 3.70 -6.48
N PHE A 241 -12.13 2.88 -7.42
CA PHE A 241 -13.36 2.11 -7.30
C PHE A 241 -13.15 0.63 -7.63
N GLY A 242 -13.72 -0.23 -6.80
CA GLY A 242 -13.80 -1.67 -7.02
C GLY A 242 -15.22 -2.12 -7.39
N CYS A 243 -15.32 -3.19 -8.20
CA CYS A 243 -16.60 -3.77 -8.59
C CYS A 243 -17.11 -4.76 -7.52
N HIS A 244 -17.92 -4.28 -6.59
CA HIS A 244 -18.37 -5.02 -5.41
C HIS A 244 -19.82 -5.50 -5.54
N TYR A 245 -20.17 -6.57 -4.81
CA TYR A 245 -21.55 -7.05 -4.75
C TYR A 245 -22.46 -6.05 -4.04
N VAL A 246 -23.64 -5.86 -4.62
CA VAL A 246 -24.74 -5.16 -3.97
C VAL A 246 -25.64 -6.18 -3.33
N VAL A 247 -25.74 -6.10 -2.01
CA VAL A 247 -26.38 -7.11 -1.16
C VAL A 247 -27.60 -6.50 -0.49
N ILE A 248 -28.70 -7.24 -0.50
CA ILE A 248 -29.88 -6.94 0.32
C ILE A 248 -30.08 -8.05 1.35
N LEU A 249 -30.75 -7.68 2.44
CA LEU A 249 -31.17 -8.64 3.46
C LEU A 249 -32.42 -9.39 3.00
N THR A 250 -32.64 -10.58 3.56
CA THR A 250 -33.88 -11.33 3.32
C THR A 250 -35.07 -10.64 3.96
N GLN A 251 -36.28 -11.09 3.63
CA GLN A 251 -37.52 -10.56 4.21
C GLN A 251 -37.88 -11.19 5.57
N ALA A 252 -37.17 -12.25 5.99
CA ALA A 252 -37.47 -12.94 7.24
C ALA A 252 -36.88 -12.18 8.43
N LEU A 253 -37.76 -11.68 9.30
CA LEU A 253 -37.38 -11.03 10.56
C LEU A 253 -37.05 -12.08 11.62
N CYS A 254 -36.11 -11.75 12.50
CA CYS A 254 -35.70 -12.60 13.62
C CYS A 254 -35.25 -11.73 14.80
N SER A 255 -35.30 -12.26 16.01
CA SER A 255 -34.64 -11.67 17.19
C SER A 255 -33.46 -12.50 17.66
N ARG A 256 -33.38 -13.74 17.18
CA ARG A 256 -32.35 -14.74 17.48
C ARG A 256 -32.26 -15.72 16.33
N ASP A 257 -31.15 -16.42 16.31
CA ASP A 257 -30.78 -17.36 15.29
C ASP A 257 -31.87 -18.41 15.04
N GLU A 258 -32.42 -19.03 16.08
CA GLU A 258 -33.38 -20.14 15.98
C GLU A 258 -34.71 -19.78 15.28
N GLU A 259 -34.99 -18.49 15.09
CA GLU A 259 -36.17 -18.02 14.36
C GLU A 259 -35.99 -18.07 12.84
N CYS A 260 -34.76 -18.25 12.37
CA CYS A 260 -34.46 -18.35 10.95
C CYS A 260 -34.75 -19.76 10.40
N PRO A 261 -35.49 -19.86 9.28
CA PRO A 261 -35.97 -21.13 8.77
C PRO A 261 -34.82 -21.97 8.18
N ALA A 262 -34.87 -23.28 8.43
CA ALA A 262 -33.89 -24.25 7.95
C ALA A 262 -34.25 -24.76 6.55
N THR A 263 -34.03 -23.92 5.55
CA THR A 263 -34.43 -24.14 4.16
C THR A 263 -33.33 -24.75 3.30
N GLY A 264 -32.07 -24.68 3.74
CA GLY A 264 -30.90 -25.08 2.96
C GLY A 264 -30.68 -26.60 2.88
N ALA A 265 -29.47 -26.99 2.47
CA ALA A 265 -29.05 -28.38 2.35
C ALA A 265 -29.01 -29.09 3.72
N ALA A 266 -28.92 -30.43 3.70
CA ALA A 266 -28.69 -31.20 4.92
C ALA A 266 -27.28 -30.91 5.48
N CYS A 267 -27.16 -30.90 6.81
CA CYS A 267 -25.93 -30.59 7.52
C CYS A 267 -25.80 -31.40 8.80
N GLU A 268 -24.57 -31.55 9.28
CA GLU A 268 -24.26 -32.11 10.61
C GLU A 268 -23.62 -31.05 11.51
N THR A 269 -22.90 -30.11 10.93
CA THR A 269 -22.17 -29.05 11.62
C THR A 269 -22.35 -27.70 10.91
N ASP A 270 -22.05 -26.61 11.61
CA ASP A 270 -22.14 -25.26 11.03
C ASP A 270 -21.22 -25.05 9.82
N ASP A 271 -20.12 -25.80 9.74
CA ASP A 271 -19.17 -25.74 8.62
C ASP A 271 -19.78 -26.24 7.30
N ASP A 272 -20.84 -27.06 7.37
CA ASP A 272 -21.59 -27.53 6.20
C ASP A 272 -22.50 -26.44 5.60
N CYS A 273 -22.66 -25.31 6.31
CA CYS A 273 -23.63 -24.26 6.00
C CYS A 273 -22.95 -22.91 5.68
N PRO A 274 -22.38 -22.75 4.47
CA PRO A 274 -21.75 -21.50 4.07
C PRO A 274 -22.78 -20.34 4.10
N GLY A 275 -22.53 -19.34 4.96
CA GLY A 275 -23.43 -18.20 5.14
C GLY A 275 -24.53 -18.40 6.19
N GLY A 276 -24.55 -19.54 6.87
CA GLY A 276 -25.58 -19.91 7.84
C GLY A 276 -25.04 -20.71 9.02
N ARG A 277 -25.90 -21.55 9.58
CA ARG A 277 -25.59 -22.53 10.63
C ARG A 277 -26.40 -23.80 10.42
N CYS A 278 -26.02 -24.89 11.06
CA CYS A 278 -26.79 -26.12 11.03
C CYS A 278 -27.89 -26.10 12.10
N ASP A 279 -29.14 -26.21 11.70
CA ASP A 279 -30.24 -26.36 12.64
C ASP A 279 -30.32 -27.80 13.15
N ALA A 280 -30.01 -28.00 14.43
CA ALA A 280 -29.95 -29.33 15.05
C ALA A 280 -31.30 -30.07 15.06
N GLN A 281 -32.43 -29.36 14.95
CA GLN A 281 -33.76 -29.99 14.96
C GLN A 281 -34.13 -30.57 13.61
N SER A 282 -33.84 -29.86 12.52
CA SER A 282 -34.16 -30.27 11.16
C SER A 282 -33.02 -31.01 10.46
N GLY A 283 -31.78 -30.87 10.93
CA GLY A 283 -30.57 -31.35 10.26
C GLY A 283 -30.32 -30.64 8.93
N ARG A 284 -30.73 -29.37 8.82
CA ARG A 284 -30.62 -28.57 7.60
C ARG A 284 -30.04 -27.20 7.89
N CYS A 285 -29.40 -26.61 6.89
CA CYS A 285 -28.84 -25.27 7.00
C CYS A 285 -29.94 -24.23 7.18
N ALA A 286 -29.74 -23.36 8.15
CA ALA A 286 -30.59 -22.22 8.46
C ALA A 286 -29.76 -20.93 8.41
N GLY A 287 -30.41 -19.82 8.06
CA GLY A 287 -29.78 -18.50 8.15
C GLY A 287 -29.43 -18.10 9.59
N ARG A 288 -28.49 -17.18 9.74
CA ARG A 288 -28.16 -16.50 11.01
C ARG A 288 -28.98 -15.24 11.15
N CYS A 289 -29.30 -14.86 12.38
CA CYS A 289 -30.01 -13.61 12.64
C CYS A 289 -29.03 -12.44 12.68
N ILE A 290 -29.12 -11.57 11.68
CA ILE A 290 -28.28 -10.39 11.53
C ILE A 290 -29.06 -9.16 12.02
N GLY A 291 -28.70 -8.66 13.20
CA GLY A 291 -29.29 -7.46 13.79
C GLY A 291 -28.22 -6.40 14.08
N SER A 292 -28.61 -5.12 14.09
CA SER A 292 -27.77 -4.05 14.60
C SER A 292 -27.95 -3.91 16.12
N GLU A 293 -26.86 -3.83 16.87
CA GLU A 293 -26.90 -3.33 18.25
C GLU A 293 -27.47 -1.90 18.21
N GLY A 294 -28.74 -1.73 18.59
CA GLY A 294 -29.45 -0.43 18.57
C GLY A 294 -30.66 -0.35 17.65
N GLY A 295 -31.01 -1.40 16.90
CA GLY A 295 -32.28 -1.47 16.17
C GLY A 295 -33.48 -1.36 17.13
N ALA A 296 -34.42 -0.46 16.85
CA ALA A 296 -35.60 -0.23 17.68
C ALA A 296 -36.46 -1.52 17.76
N GLY A 297 -36.24 -2.33 18.80
CA GLY A 297 -37.01 -3.54 19.09
C GLY A 297 -36.25 -4.87 19.09
N GLY A 298 -34.92 -4.89 18.91
CA GLY A 298 -34.15 -6.15 18.89
C GLY A 298 -34.42 -7.03 17.68
N THR A 299 -34.99 -6.46 16.61
CA THR A 299 -35.32 -7.15 15.37
C THR A 299 -34.14 -7.08 14.39
N GLY A 300 -33.64 -8.26 14.01
CA GLY A 300 -32.73 -8.49 12.89
C GLY A 300 -33.42 -9.17 11.70
N PHE A 301 -32.61 -9.59 10.73
CA PHE A 301 -33.04 -10.30 9.52
C PHE A 301 -32.26 -11.59 9.38
N CYS A 302 -32.89 -12.64 8.87
CA CYS A 302 -32.20 -13.89 8.59
C CYS A 302 -31.28 -13.75 7.38
N SER A 303 -30.06 -14.28 7.46
CA SER A 303 -29.24 -14.50 6.28
C SER A 303 -29.86 -15.57 5.37
N CYS A 304 -29.48 -15.57 4.09
CA CYS A 304 -29.86 -16.64 3.18
C CYS A 304 -28.90 -17.82 3.31
N VAL A 305 -29.34 -19.03 2.94
CA VAL A 305 -28.48 -20.21 2.77
C VAL A 305 -28.64 -20.87 1.39
N GLN A 306 -29.62 -20.41 0.62
CA GLN A 306 -29.85 -20.78 -0.78
C GLN A 306 -30.57 -19.64 -1.52
N ASP A 307 -30.53 -19.67 -2.86
CA ASP A 307 -31.12 -18.62 -3.70
C ASP A 307 -32.62 -18.43 -3.48
N LEU A 308 -33.36 -19.50 -3.12
CA LEU A 308 -34.80 -19.41 -2.84
C LEU A 308 -35.13 -18.63 -1.57
N ASP A 309 -34.17 -18.44 -0.67
CA ASP A 309 -34.37 -17.60 0.52
C ASP A 309 -34.32 -16.11 0.17
N CYS A 310 -33.81 -15.78 -1.01
CA CYS A 310 -33.74 -14.42 -1.49
C CYS A 310 -35.09 -13.92 -2.02
N PRO A 311 -35.36 -12.61 -1.86
CA PRO A 311 -36.59 -12.01 -2.38
C PRO A 311 -36.76 -12.27 -3.87
N GLN A 312 -37.98 -12.59 -4.30
CA GLN A 312 -38.25 -12.80 -5.71
C GLN A 312 -38.36 -11.45 -6.42
N ASP A 313 -37.62 -11.32 -7.52
CA ASP A 313 -37.66 -10.13 -8.36
C ASP A 313 -38.72 -10.26 -9.45
N THR A 314 -39.40 -9.15 -9.76
CA THR A 314 -40.52 -9.09 -10.69
C THR A 314 -40.35 -7.90 -11.62
N CYS A 315 -40.72 -8.07 -12.89
CA CYS A 315 -40.67 -7.01 -13.87
C CYS A 315 -41.75 -5.95 -13.56
N ASP A 316 -41.33 -4.70 -13.35
CA ASP A 316 -42.27 -3.58 -13.35
C ASP A 316 -42.70 -3.30 -14.79
N VAL A 317 -43.99 -3.48 -15.07
CA VAL A 317 -44.56 -3.33 -16.42
C VAL A 317 -44.57 -1.88 -16.91
N THR A 318 -44.48 -0.91 -15.99
CA THR A 318 -44.48 0.53 -16.30
C THR A 318 -43.09 0.98 -16.71
N ASP A 319 -42.09 0.66 -15.88
CA ASP A 319 -40.71 1.10 -16.07
C ASP A 319 -39.89 0.14 -16.96
N ARG A 320 -40.42 -1.05 -17.26
CA ARG A 320 -39.73 -2.13 -18.00
C ARG A 320 -38.37 -2.51 -17.41
N VAL A 321 -38.27 -2.45 -16.08
CA VAL A 321 -37.10 -2.87 -15.31
C VAL A 321 -37.54 -3.77 -14.17
N CYS A 322 -36.66 -4.68 -13.77
CA CYS A 322 -36.89 -5.52 -12.61
C CYS A 322 -36.93 -4.68 -11.33
N GLY A 323 -37.81 -5.01 -10.39
CA GLY A 323 -38.03 -4.22 -9.17
C GLY A 323 -36.80 -4.14 -8.26
N LEU A 324 -36.06 -5.24 -8.11
CA LEU A 324 -34.88 -5.35 -7.25
C LEU A 324 -33.58 -5.15 -8.03
N THR A 325 -33.33 -5.98 -9.05
CA THR A 325 -32.08 -5.94 -9.84
C THR A 325 -32.00 -4.73 -10.76
N ARG A 326 -33.13 -4.03 -10.99
CA ARG A 326 -33.24 -2.85 -11.87
C ARG A 326 -32.75 -3.09 -13.31
N LYS A 327 -32.54 -4.35 -13.70
CA LYS A 327 -32.15 -4.72 -15.07
C LYS A 327 -33.35 -4.58 -16.02
N PRO A 328 -33.11 -4.26 -17.31
CA PRO A 328 -34.18 -4.23 -18.30
C PRO A 328 -34.93 -5.57 -18.38
N CYS A 329 -36.25 -5.52 -18.46
CA CYS A 329 -37.11 -6.70 -18.57
C CYS A 329 -38.23 -6.50 -19.58
N GLN A 330 -38.81 -7.62 -20.02
CA GLN A 330 -39.99 -7.62 -20.87
C GLN A 330 -41.21 -8.07 -20.05
N VAL A 331 -42.38 -7.51 -20.33
CA VAL A 331 -43.62 -7.71 -19.57
C VAL A 331 -44.01 -9.19 -19.43
N ASP A 332 -43.74 -10.01 -20.45
CA ASP A 332 -44.05 -11.45 -20.46
C ASP A 332 -42.82 -12.34 -20.18
N GLY A 333 -41.68 -11.74 -19.88
CA GLY A 333 -40.43 -12.48 -19.74
C GLY A 333 -40.11 -12.82 -18.28
N ASN A 334 -39.49 -13.99 -18.10
CA ASN A 334 -38.98 -14.42 -16.80
C ASN A 334 -37.60 -13.82 -16.49
N GLN A 335 -37.18 -12.71 -17.13
CA GLN A 335 -35.80 -12.21 -17.00
C GLN A 335 -35.45 -11.87 -15.55
N CYS A 336 -36.39 -11.38 -14.74
CA CYS A 336 -36.11 -11.03 -13.35
C CYS A 336 -36.06 -12.24 -12.40
N ARG A 337 -36.71 -13.36 -12.76
CA ARG A 337 -36.84 -14.51 -11.85
C ARG A 337 -35.53 -15.28 -11.73
N GLY A 338 -35.17 -15.63 -10.50
CA GLY A 338 -33.97 -16.43 -10.21
C GLY A 338 -32.65 -15.70 -10.48
N GLN A 339 -32.66 -14.37 -10.61
CA GLN A 339 -31.43 -13.59 -10.78
C GLN A 339 -30.70 -13.28 -9.47
N LEU A 340 -31.38 -13.40 -8.34
CA LEU A 340 -30.77 -13.19 -7.04
C LEU A 340 -30.09 -14.47 -6.60
N SER A 341 -28.83 -14.35 -6.22
CA SER A 341 -28.06 -15.46 -5.68
C SER A 341 -27.74 -15.20 -4.21
N CYS A 342 -27.87 -16.26 -3.41
CA CYS A 342 -27.37 -16.26 -2.06
C CYS A 342 -25.86 -16.54 -2.08
N VAL A 343 -25.06 -15.59 -1.60
CA VAL A 343 -23.61 -15.75 -1.51
C VAL A 343 -23.15 -15.64 -0.07
N ASN A 344 -22.11 -16.40 0.28
CA ASN A 344 -21.47 -16.30 1.59
C ASN A 344 -20.51 -15.11 1.61
N ILE A 345 -20.77 -14.15 2.49
CA ILE A 345 -19.97 -12.94 2.71
C ILE A 345 -19.45 -12.99 4.15
N ASN A 346 -18.19 -13.37 4.32
CA ASN A 346 -17.52 -13.46 5.62
C ASN A 346 -18.30 -14.32 6.66
N GLY A 347 -18.86 -15.45 6.21
CA GLY A 347 -19.63 -16.36 7.06
C GLY A 347 -21.12 -16.05 7.18
N VAL A 348 -21.60 -14.98 6.54
CA VAL A 348 -23.00 -14.56 6.54
C VAL A 348 -23.56 -14.56 5.11
N GLY A 349 -24.69 -15.21 4.91
CA GLY A 349 -25.37 -15.25 3.63
C GLY A 349 -26.03 -13.92 3.28
N GLY A 350 -25.77 -13.42 2.07
CA GLY A 350 -26.37 -12.21 1.52
C GLY A 350 -27.00 -12.44 0.17
N CYS A 351 -28.14 -11.78 -0.09
CA CYS A 351 -28.80 -11.84 -1.38
C CYS A 351 -28.24 -10.79 -2.32
N VAL A 352 -27.49 -11.24 -3.33
CA VAL A 352 -26.88 -10.37 -4.33
C VAL A 352 -27.92 -9.96 -5.37
N ILE A 353 -28.08 -8.65 -5.58
CA ILE A 353 -28.96 -8.08 -6.60
C ILE A 353 -28.21 -7.48 -7.79
N GLY A 354 -26.89 -7.33 -7.68
CA GLY A 354 -26.07 -6.73 -8.71
C GLY A 354 -24.64 -6.51 -8.26
N ARG A 355 -23.87 -5.78 -9.06
CA ARG A 355 -22.52 -5.37 -8.73
C ARG A 355 -22.31 -3.93 -9.16
N ASN A 356 -21.78 -3.12 -8.26
CA ASN A 356 -21.52 -1.71 -8.57
C ASN A 356 -20.09 -1.34 -8.18
N CYS A 357 -19.54 -0.41 -8.95
CA CYS A 357 -18.37 0.33 -8.60
C CYS A 357 -18.66 1.15 -7.33
N ALA A 358 -17.97 0.80 -6.25
CA ALA A 358 -17.96 1.52 -4.99
C ALA A 358 -16.51 1.87 -4.64
N PRO A 359 -16.26 2.93 -3.85
CA PRO A 359 -14.90 3.31 -3.48
C PRO A 359 -14.13 2.15 -2.85
N ASP A 360 -12.87 1.99 -3.24
CA ASP A 360 -11.97 1.01 -2.63
C ASP A 360 -11.68 1.35 -1.16
N GLU A 361 -11.17 0.38 -0.42
CA GLU A 361 -10.80 0.58 0.98
C GLU A 361 -9.77 1.73 1.12
N GLY A 362 -10.05 2.65 2.05
CA GLY A 362 -9.23 3.85 2.27
C GLY A 362 -9.62 5.06 1.43
N ILE A 363 -10.62 4.94 0.52
CA ILE A 363 -11.15 6.07 -0.25
C ILE A 363 -12.57 6.37 0.19
N THR A 364 -12.81 7.60 0.62
CA THR A 364 -14.13 8.07 1.04
C THR A 364 -14.86 8.77 -0.10
N CYS A 365 -16.19 8.70 -0.10
CA CYS A 365 -16.98 9.50 -1.04
C CYS A 365 -16.80 11.01 -0.85
N ALA A 366 -16.29 11.48 0.30
CA ALA A 366 -15.94 12.87 0.51
C ALA A 366 -14.69 13.26 -0.33
N GLU A 367 -13.64 12.45 -0.31
CA GLU A 367 -12.43 12.66 -1.13
C GLU A 367 -12.75 12.62 -2.62
N VAL A 368 -13.56 11.65 -3.03
CA VAL A 368 -14.03 11.48 -4.41
C VAL A 368 -14.85 12.68 -4.90
N ARG A 369 -15.57 13.39 -4.02
CA ARG A 369 -16.27 14.64 -4.36
C ARG A 369 -15.35 15.85 -4.34
N ALA A 370 -14.29 15.84 -3.53
CA ALA A 370 -13.31 16.92 -3.44
C ALA A 370 -12.30 16.92 -4.60
N ALA A 371 -12.18 15.80 -5.32
CA ALA A 371 -11.32 15.66 -6.50
C ALA A 371 -11.93 16.23 -7.80
N GLN A 372 -13.12 16.85 -7.73
CA GLN A 372 -13.81 17.53 -8.85
C GLN A 372 -13.47 19.02 -8.87
#